data_AF-A0A1M6SNB6-F1
#
_entry.id   AF-A0A1M6SNB6-F1
#
_cell.length_a   1.000
_cell.length_b   1.000
_cell.length_c   1.000
_cell.angle_alpha   90.00
_cell.angle_beta   90.00
_cell.angle_gamma   90.00
#
_symmetry.space_group_name_H-M   'P 1'
#
loop_
_entity.id
_entity.type
_entity.pdbx_description
1 polymer ?
#
loop_
_entity_poly.entity_id
_entity_poly.type
_entity_poly.pdbx_seq_one_letter_code
_entity_poly.pdbx_strand_id
1 'polypeptide(L)' 'MECIKCKNEINGINFCTKCGSKLNVICKECWMKNGQPYNCGFDECPGYKLPILEKLNS' A
#
# COMPACT_ATOMS: atom_id res chain seq x y z
N MET A 1 4.66 -14.07 -6.43
CA MET A 1 5.72 -13.06 -6.16
C MET A 1 6.11 -13.18 -4.69
N GLU A 2 7.33 -12.84 -4.31
CA GLU A 2 7.81 -13.00 -2.93
C GLU A 2 8.14 -11.65 -2.27
N CYS A 3 7.81 -11.49 -0.99
CA CYS A 3 8.12 -10.27 -0.25
C CYS A 3 9.63 -10.14 -0.05
N ILE A 4 10.21 -9.06 -0.57
CA ILE A 4 11.65 -8.79 -0.47
C ILE A 4 12.16 -8.73 0.98
N LYS A 5 11.28 -8.41 1.95
CA LYS A 5 11.64 -8.24 3.36
C LYS A 5 11.53 -9.53 4.17
N CYS A 6 10.42 -10.25 4.05
CA CYS A 6 10.14 -11.42 4.91
C CYS A 6 10.04 -12.75 4.17
N LYS A 7 10.31 -12.75 2.86
CA LYS A 7 10.34 -13.94 2.00
C LYS A 7 9.00 -14.70 1.91
N ASN A 8 7.90 -14.06 2.33
CA ASN A 8 6.57 -14.65 2.23
C ASN A 8 6.02 -14.57 0.81
N GLU A 9 5.23 -15.56 0.40
CA GLU A 9 4.47 -15.52 -0.84
C GLU A 9 3.45 -14.37 -0.84
N ILE A 10 3.26 -13.73 -1.99
CA ILE A 10 2.38 -12.59 -2.21
C ILE A 10 1.47 -12.85 -3.41
N ASN A 11 0.18 -12.57 -3.22
CA ASN A 11 -0.88 -12.74 -4.21
C ASN A 11 -1.31 -11.42 -4.86
N GLY A 12 -0.39 -10.70 -5.50
CA GLY A 12 -0.73 -9.51 -6.32
C GLY A 12 -1.12 -8.24 -5.56
N ILE A 13 -1.17 -8.29 -4.23
CA ILE A 13 -1.43 -7.14 -3.36
C ILE A 13 -0.21 -6.22 -3.22
N ASN A 14 -0.44 -4.93 -2.95
CA ASN A 14 0.64 -3.95 -2.86
C ASN A 14 1.41 -3.92 -1.53
N PHE A 15 0.94 -4.67 -0.54
CA PHE A 15 1.53 -4.79 0.80
C PHE A 15 1.63 -6.25 1.18
N CYS A 16 2.69 -6.64 1.88
CA CYS A 16 2.82 -8.00 2.38
C CYS A 16 1.80 -8.27 3.50
N THR A 17 0.95 -9.28 3.36
CA THR A 17 -0.01 -9.70 4.40
C THR A 17 0.65 -10.17 5.69
N LYS A 18 1.90 -10.66 5.62
CA LYS A 18 2.63 -11.17 6.79
C LYS A 18 3.37 -10.09 7.57
N CYS A 19 4.02 -9.15 6.88
CA CYS A 19 4.91 -8.15 7.52
C CYS A 19 4.53 -6.69 7.25
N GLY A 20 3.41 -6.43 6.56
CA GLY A 20 2.91 -5.08 6.28
C GLY A 20 3.73 -4.27 5.27
N SER A 21 4.89 -4.76 4.85
CA SER A 21 5.82 -3.98 4.03
C SER A 21 5.25 -3.70 2.65
N LYS A 22 5.37 -2.44 2.22
CA LYS A 22 5.02 -2.01 0.87
C LYS A 22 5.93 -2.68 -0.16
N LEU A 23 5.32 -3.18 -1.22
CA LEU A 23 5.99 -3.99 -2.24
C LEU A 23 6.26 -3.21 -3.52
N ASN A 24 5.39 -2.24 -3.84
CA ASN A 24 5.61 -1.30 -4.95
C ASN A 24 5.34 0.12 -4.48
N VAL A 25 6.10 1.07 -5.04
CA VAL A 25 5.95 2.51 -4.75
C VAL A 25 4.51 2.99 -5.03
N ILE A 26 3.91 2.52 -6.12
CA ILE A 26 2.53 2.80 -6.52
C ILE A 26 1.65 1.60 -6.18
N CYS A 27 0.56 1.82 -5.44
CA CYS A 27 -0.50 0.83 -5.29
C CYS A 27 -1.24 0.69 -6.61
N LYS A 28 -1.10 -0.44 -7.31
CA LYS A 28 -1.80 -0.68 -8.59
C LYS A 28 -3.32 -0.67 -8.44
N GLU A 29 -3.81 -1.25 -7.34
CA GLU A 29 -5.23 -1.33 -7.01
C GLU A 29 -5.46 -0.75 -5.61
N CYS A 30 -5.53 0.58 -5.51
CA CYS A 30 -5.80 1.24 -4.24
C CYS A 30 -7.31 1.27 -3.98
N TRP A 31 -7.80 0.45 -3.06
CA TRP A 31 -9.23 0.39 -2.70
C TRP A 31 -9.77 1.72 -2.13
N MET A 32 -8.91 2.54 -1.50
CA MET A 32 -9.27 3.90 -1.06
C MET A 32 -9.46 4.90 -2.21
N LYS A 33 -8.96 4.58 -3.41
CA LYS A 33 -9.09 5.37 -4.64
C LYS A 33 -9.87 4.58 -5.70
N ASN A 34 -10.88 3.83 -5.28
CA ASN A 34 -11.77 3.07 -6.18
C ASN A 34 -11.02 2.08 -7.09
N GLY A 35 -9.95 1.46 -6.59
CA GLY A 35 -9.16 0.50 -7.34
C GLY A 35 -8.16 1.13 -8.33
N GLN A 36 -8.03 2.46 -8.35
CA GLN A 36 -7.10 3.13 -9.26
C GLN A 36 -5.64 3.05 -8.75
N PRO A 37 -4.66 3.12 -9.67
CA PRO A 37 -3.27 3.29 -9.32
C PRO A 37 -3.05 4.56 -8.49
N TYR A 38 -2.42 4.45 -7.32
CA TYR A 38 -2.21 5.60 -6.44
C TYR A 38 -0.91 5.47 -5.64
N ASN A 39 -0.12 6.55 -5.61
CA ASN A 39 1.06 6.66 -4.77
C ASN A 39 0.72 7.50 -3.53
N CYS A 40 0.54 6.84 -2.39
CA CYS A 40 0.25 7.51 -1.14
C CYS A 40 1.47 8.13 -0.44
N GLY A 41 2.70 7.87 -0.91
CA GLY A 41 3.93 8.39 -0.28
C GLY A 41 4.32 7.75 1.07
N PHE A 42 3.50 6.88 1.66
CA PHE A 42 3.79 6.18 2.92
C PHE A 42 4.46 4.82 2.70
N ASP A 43 5.27 4.39 3.67
CA ASP A 43 5.93 3.07 3.71
C ASP A 43 4.99 1.93 4.13
N GLU A 44 3.91 2.28 4.83
CA GLU A 44 2.84 1.39 5.26
C GLU A 44 1.51 1.84 4.65
N CYS A 45 0.55 0.93 4.53
CA CYS A 45 -0.78 1.29 4.04
C CYS A 45 -1.51 2.11 5.11
N PRO A 46 -1.81 3.40 4.90
CA PRO A 46 -2.54 4.20 5.90
C PRO A 46 -4.01 3.76 6.03
N GLY A 47 -4.52 2.94 5.10
CA GLY A 47 -5.89 2.46 5.10
C GLY A 47 -6.90 3.60 5.22
N TYR A 48 -7.84 3.46 6.14
CA TYR A 48 -8.87 4.48 6.42
C TYR A 48 -8.32 5.82 6.92
N LYS A 49 -7.06 5.88 7.37
CA LYS A 49 -6.42 7.16 7.75
C LYS A 49 -5.99 7.98 6.53
N LEU A 50 -5.94 7.39 5.33
CA LEU A 50 -5.48 8.08 4.11
C LEU A 50 -6.16 9.44 3.87
N PRO A 51 -7.49 9.57 3.91
CA PRO A 51 -8.15 10.85 3.58
C PRO A 51 -7.87 11.94 4.63
N ILE A 52 -7.55 11.55 5.86
CA ILE A 52 -7.19 12.47 6.94
C ILE A 52 -5.75 12.97 6.71
N LEU A 53 -4.83 12.05 6.39
CA LEU A 53 -3.43 12.38 6.12
C LEU A 53 -3.27 13.24 4.86
N GLU A 54 -4.08 13.00 3.82
CA GLU A 54 -4.09 13.84 2.62
C GLU A 54 -4.49 15.29 2.95
N LYS A 55 -5.52 15.48 3.79
CA LYS A 55 -5.97 16.81 4.21
C LYS A 55 -4.96 17.57 5.07
N LEU A 56 -4.16 16.86 5.87
CA LEU A 56 -3.10 17.47 6.69
C LEU A 56 -1.90 17.92 5.87
N ASN A 57 -1.72 17.34 4.68
CA ASN A 57 -0.64 17.66 3.75
C ASN A 57 -1.10 18.57 2.59
N SER A 58 -2.33 19.12 2.65
CA SER A 58 -2.94 20.01 1.65
C SER A 58 -2.67 21.48 1.91
#